data_AF-A0A0A9YLZ9-F1
#
_entry.id   AF-A0A0A9YLZ9-F1
#
_cell.length_a   1.000
_cell.length_b   1.000
_cell.length_c   1.000
_cell.angle_alpha   90.00
_cell.angle_beta   90.00
_cell.angle_gamma   90.00
#
_symmetry.space_group_name_H-M   'P 1'
#
loop_
_entity.id
_entity.type
_entity.pdbx_description
1 polymer ?
#
loop_
_entity_poly.entity_id
_entity_poly.type
_entity_poly.pdbx_seq_one_letter_code
_entity_poly.pdbx_strand_id
1 'polypeptide(L)'
;MASWEFCKSMLYSLGFCALMFVVIPVHIDKKGDLAKKSQTQAKFNSFLSRYNKSYSVDSEDYNARLEIFENALSTVKTLNRMRHSNLSAIYGLTEFSDLSPEEFSHRYLRKHHHEHKQHRHERRNDHHSITRRAINPSLPPLID
;
A
#
# COMPACT_ATOMS: atom_id res chain seq x y z
N MET A 1 -56.61 -32.10 -2.65
CA MET A 1 -56.52 -30.63 -2.67
C MET A 1 -55.24 -30.07 -2.04
N ALA A 2 -54.49 -30.81 -1.22
CA ALA A 2 -53.27 -30.31 -0.57
C ALA A 2 -52.04 -30.15 -1.49
N SER A 3 -51.91 -30.95 -2.55
CA SER A 3 -50.73 -30.91 -3.46
C SER A 3 -50.59 -29.59 -4.24
N TRP A 4 -51.73 -28.98 -4.62
CA TRP A 4 -51.74 -27.73 -5.39
C TRP A 4 -51.26 -26.52 -4.57
N GLU A 5 -51.51 -26.52 -3.26
CA GLU A 5 -51.08 -25.44 -2.36
C GLU A 5 -49.57 -25.51 -2.06
N PHE A 6 -48.98 -26.71 -2.00
CA PHE A 6 -47.53 -26.88 -1.89
C PHE A 6 -46.80 -26.40 -3.16
N CYS A 7 -47.33 -26.70 -4.35
CA CYS A 7 -46.75 -26.23 -5.60
C CYS A 7 -46.76 -24.70 -5.73
N LYS A 8 -47.85 -24.05 -5.32
CA LYS A 8 -47.93 -22.58 -5.28
C LYS A 8 -46.89 -21.97 -4.34
N SER A 9 -46.74 -22.52 -3.13
CA SER A 9 -45.74 -22.05 -2.17
C SER A 9 -44.31 -22.16 -2.73
N MET A 10 -44.02 -23.24 -3.44
CA MET A 10 -42.72 -23.44 -4.10
C MET A 10 -42.49 -22.47 -5.27
N LEU A 11 -43.54 -22.14 -6.03
CA LEU A 11 -43.49 -21.15 -7.11
C LEU A 11 -43.31 -19.73 -6.57
N TYR A 12 -44.02 -19.36 -5.49
CA TYR A 12 -43.86 -18.06 -4.85
C TYR A 12 -42.50 -17.89 -4.18
N SER A 13 -41.93 -18.93 -3.58
CA SER A 13 -40.59 -18.84 -2.98
C SER A 13 -39.51 -18.70 -4.05
N LEU A 14 -39.59 -19.43 -5.16
CA LEU A 14 -38.68 -19.25 -6.31
C LEU A 14 -38.77 -17.84 -6.89
N GLY A 15 -40.01 -17.34 -7.08
CA GLY A 15 -40.26 -16.00 -7.59
C GLY A 15 -39.77 -14.91 -6.63
N PHE A 16 -39.99 -15.08 -5.32
CA PHE A 16 -39.52 -14.15 -4.29
C PHE A 16 -37.99 -14.13 -4.19
N CYS A 17 -37.34 -15.29 -4.24
CA CYS A 17 -35.88 -15.38 -4.33
C CYS A 17 -35.35 -14.66 -5.58
N ALA A 18 -35.99 -14.85 -6.74
CA ALA A 18 -35.63 -14.13 -7.95
C ALA A 18 -35.83 -12.60 -7.81
N LEU A 19 -36.91 -12.16 -7.16
CA LEU A 19 -37.14 -10.74 -6.88
C LEU A 19 -36.09 -10.15 -5.92
N MET A 20 -35.61 -10.90 -4.93
CA MET A 20 -34.52 -10.47 -4.04
C MET A 20 -33.21 -10.22 -4.80
N PHE A 21 -32.96 -10.94 -5.91
CA PHE A 21 -31.82 -10.69 -6.78
C PHE A 21 -32.02 -9.50 -7.73
N VAL A 22 -33.27 -9.14 -8.09
CA VAL A 22 -33.59 -7.98 -8.95
C VAL A 22 -33.69 -6.67 -8.14
N VAL A 23 -33.95 -6.75 -6.84
CA VAL A 23 -34.08 -5.59 -5.91
C VAL A 23 -32.72 -5.02 -5.48
N ILE A 24 -31.59 -5.66 -5.81
CA ILE A 24 -30.26 -5.07 -5.63
C ILE A 24 -29.79 -4.51 -6.98
N PRO A 25 -30.00 -3.21 -7.25
CA PRO A 25 -29.46 -2.64 -8.45
C PRO A 25 -27.96 -2.44 -8.23
N VAL A 26 -27.14 -3.35 -8.76
CA VAL A 26 -25.68 -3.22 -8.81
C VAL A 26 -25.34 -2.10 -9.78
N HIS A 27 -25.43 -0.85 -9.32
CA HIS A 27 -24.95 0.32 -10.06
C HIS A 27 -23.44 0.37 -9.94
N ILE A 28 -22.74 -0.02 -11.01
CA ILE A 28 -21.31 0.23 -11.15
C ILE A 28 -21.16 1.70 -11.56
N ASP A 29 -21.00 2.57 -10.57
CA ASP A 29 -20.88 4.03 -10.74
C ASP A 29 -19.57 4.43 -11.42
N LYS A 30 -19.47 4.23 -12.74
CA LYS A 30 -18.31 4.61 -13.57
C LYS A 30 -17.94 6.10 -13.43
N LYS A 31 -18.91 6.97 -13.12
CA LYS A 31 -18.67 8.40 -12.87
C LYS A 31 -17.85 8.63 -11.59
N GLY A 32 -18.11 7.85 -10.55
CA GLY A 32 -17.37 7.91 -9.29
C GLY A 32 -15.92 7.54 -9.49
N ASP A 33 -15.67 6.47 -10.25
CA ASP A 33 -14.31 6.02 -10.57
C ASP A 33 -13.54 7.04 -11.41
N LEU A 34 -14.19 7.68 -12.39
CA LEU A 34 -13.55 8.70 -13.22
C LEU A 34 -13.17 9.95 -12.42
N ALA A 35 -14.07 10.40 -11.54
CA ALA A 35 -13.80 11.53 -10.65
C ALA A 35 -12.67 11.20 -9.66
N LYS A 36 -12.66 9.98 -9.10
CA LYS A 36 -11.60 9.50 -8.22
C LYS A 36 -10.25 9.46 -8.95
N LYS A 37 -10.20 8.91 -10.17
CA LYS A 37 -8.98 8.85 -10.99
C LYS A 37 -8.43 10.24 -11.28
N SER A 38 -9.29 11.19 -11.66
CA SER A 38 -8.90 12.60 -11.89
C SER A 38 -8.31 13.24 -10.62
N GLN A 39 -8.93 13.01 -9.46
CA GLN A 39 -8.40 13.50 -8.18
C GLN A 39 -7.05 12.87 -7.82
N THR A 40 -6.87 11.58 -8.04
CA THR A 40 -5.55 10.95 -7.81
C THR A 40 -4.52 11.57 -8.74
N GLN A 41 -4.81 11.72 -10.04
CA GLN A 41 -3.88 12.32 -10.99
C GLN A 41 -3.45 13.72 -10.56
N ALA A 42 -4.36 14.55 -10.06
CA ALA A 42 -4.02 15.86 -9.52
C ALA A 42 -3.05 15.78 -8.33
N LYS A 43 -3.28 14.84 -7.39
CA LYS A 43 -2.39 14.59 -6.25
C LYS A 43 -1.03 14.07 -6.70
N PHE A 44 -1.00 13.20 -7.70
CA PHE A 44 0.23 12.67 -8.26
C PHE A 44 1.04 13.76 -8.95
N ASN A 45 0.40 14.64 -9.74
CA ASN A 45 1.08 15.80 -10.33
C ASN A 45 1.68 16.74 -9.27
N SER A 46 0.98 16.92 -8.16
CA SER A 46 1.49 17.71 -7.02
C SER A 46 2.69 17.01 -6.36
N PHE A 47 2.65 15.69 -6.25
CA PHE A 47 3.76 14.87 -5.76
C PHE A 47 4.99 14.96 -6.68
N LEU A 48 4.79 14.85 -8.00
CA LEU A 48 5.86 14.96 -9.00
C LEU A 48 6.55 16.32 -8.91
N SER A 49 5.77 17.40 -8.83
CA SER A 49 6.29 18.75 -8.63
C SER A 49 7.07 18.87 -7.32
N ARG A 50 6.54 18.34 -6.21
CA ARG A 50 7.17 18.40 -4.89
C ARG A 50 8.53 17.71 -4.84
N TYR A 51 8.69 16.58 -5.51
CA TYR A 51 9.92 15.79 -5.51
C TYR A 51 10.76 15.96 -6.79
N ASN A 52 10.43 16.95 -7.62
CA ASN A 52 11.09 17.24 -8.89
C ASN A 52 11.24 16.01 -9.80
N LYS A 53 10.16 15.21 -9.91
CA LYS A 53 10.09 14.03 -10.76
C LYS A 53 9.32 14.35 -12.03
N SER A 54 9.75 13.79 -13.16
CA SER A 54 9.07 13.93 -14.44
C SER A 54 8.90 12.57 -15.10
N TYR A 55 7.66 12.22 -15.41
CA TYR A 55 7.32 11.06 -16.23
C TYR A 55 6.52 11.56 -17.44
N SER A 56 6.69 10.91 -18.59
CA SER A 56 5.88 11.24 -19.77
C SER A 56 4.45 10.77 -19.53
N VAL A 57 3.47 11.67 -19.62
CA VAL A 57 2.06 11.39 -19.29
C VAL A 57 1.48 10.23 -20.12
N ASP A 58 1.96 10.07 -21.36
CA ASP A 58 1.51 9.02 -22.28
C ASP A 58 2.37 7.73 -22.21
N SER A 59 3.32 7.65 -21.28
CA SER A 59 4.13 6.45 -21.10
C SER A 59 3.45 5.40 -20.24
N GLU A 60 3.75 4.13 -20.53
CA GLU A 60 3.37 3.01 -19.67
C GLU A 60 3.93 3.18 -18.25
N ASP A 61 5.13 3.77 -18.14
CA ASP A 61 5.76 4.13 -16.88
C ASP A 61 4.89 5.07 -16.05
N TYR A 62 4.30 6.13 -16.62
CA TYR A 62 3.47 7.06 -15.85
C TYR A 62 2.26 6.36 -15.22
N ASN A 63 1.58 5.50 -15.97
CA ASN A 63 0.42 4.77 -15.46
C ASN A 63 0.81 3.77 -14.36
N ALA A 64 1.92 3.05 -14.55
CA ALA A 64 2.45 2.15 -13.51
C ALA A 64 2.84 2.91 -12.24
N ARG A 65 3.52 4.06 -12.36
CA ARG A 65 3.90 4.90 -11.22
C ARG A 65 2.69 5.49 -10.50
N LEU A 66 1.66 5.88 -11.25
CA LEU A 66 0.41 6.37 -10.69
C LEU A 66 -0.30 5.28 -9.86
N GLU A 67 -0.34 4.04 -10.35
CA GLU A 67 -0.90 2.91 -9.62
C GLU A 67 -0.13 2.61 -8.33
N ILE A 68 1.21 2.60 -8.40
CA ILE A 68 2.06 2.41 -7.21
C ILE A 68 1.79 3.53 -6.18
N PHE A 69 1.68 4.77 -6.65
CA PHE A 69 1.35 5.91 -5.80
C PHE A 69 -0.04 5.81 -5.15
N GLU A 70 -1.06 5.33 -5.88
CA GLU A 70 -2.38 5.05 -5.31
C GLU A 70 -2.31 4.01 -4.19
N ASN A 71 -1.55 2.94 -4.40
CA ASN A 71 -1.34 1.91 -3.41
C ASN A 71 -0.60 2.46 -2.18
N ALA A 72 0.42 3.30 -2.38
CA ALA A 72 1.12 3.97 -1.28
C ALA A 72 0.19 4.86 -0.44
N LEU A 73 -0.69 5.64 -1.08
CA LEU A 73 -1.71 6.43 -0.38
C LEU A 73 -2.64 5.56 0.47
N SER A 74 -3.10 4.44 -0.07
CA SER A 74 -3.96 3.49 0.65
C SER A 74 -3.25 2.87 1.84
N THR A 75 -2.00 2.47 1.66
CA THR A 75 -1.15 1.89 2.72
C THR A 75 -0.93 2.91 3.83
N VAL A 76 -0.55 4.15 3.52
CA VAL A 76 -0.36 5.23 4.51
C VAL A 76 -1.63 5.47 5.31
N LYS A 77 -2.79 5.57 4.65
CA LYS A 77 -4.09 5.74 5.32
C LYS A 77 -4.40 4.58 6.25
N THR A 78 -4.15 3.35 5.80
CA THR A 78 -4.41 2.14 6.58
C THR A 78 -3.49 2.04 7.79
N LEU A 79 -2.19 2.26 7.62
CA LEU A 79 -1.21 2.26 8.72
C LEU A 79 -1.52 3.34 9.75
N ASN A 80 -1.88 4.55 9.32
CA ASN A 80 -2.28 5.62 10.24
C ASN A 80 -3.56 5.31 11.00
N ARG A 81 -4.52 4.62 10.39
CA ARG A 81 -5.76 4.18 11.05
C ARG A 81 -5.52 3.07 12.06
N MET A 82 -4.55 2.20 11.84
CA MET A 82 -4.20 1.09 12.74
C MET A 82 -3.31 1.52 13.92
N ARG A 83 -3.05 2.82 14.09
CA ARG A 83 -2.26 3.32 15.22
C ARG A 83 -3.00 3.08 16.54
N HIS A 84 -2.33 2.43 17.47
CA HIS A 84 -2.88 2.13 18.80
C HIS A 84 -2.68 3.26 19.81
N SER A 85 -1.68 4.13 19.60
CA SER A 85 -1.35 5.21 20.52
C SER A 85 -0.88 6.46 19.78
N ASN A 86 -1.01 7.61 20.42
CA ASN A 86 -0.47 8.88 19.92
C ASN A 86 1.06 8.87 19.81
N LEU A 87 1.74 7.99 20.56
CA LEU A 87 3.19 7.79 20.48
C LEU A 87 3.62 6.88 19.32
N SER A 88 2.68 6.23 18.62
CA SER A 88 2.98 5.41 17.45
C SER A 88 3.38 6.29 16.25
N ALA A 89 4.19 5.77 15.34
CA ALA A 89 4.63 6.50 14.14
C ALA A 89 3.45 6.99 13.29
N ILE A 90 3.60 8.19 12.70
CA ILE A 90 2.69 8.73 11.68
C ILE A 90 3.35 8.50 10.32
N TYR A 91 2.61 7.86 9.42
CA TYR A 91 3.05 7.57 8.06
C TYR A 91 2.63 8.69 7.12
N GLY A 92 3.47 8.98 6.14
CA GLY A 92 3.23 10.00 5.11
C GLY A 92 3.84 9.58 3.78
N LEU A 93 3.48 10.30 2.71
CA LEU A 93 4.09 10.11 1.41
C LEU A 93 5.52 10.63 1.41
N THR A 94 6.43 9.80 0.93
CA THR A 94 7.86 10.08 0.78
C THR A 94 8.26 10.10 -0.69
N GLU A 95 9.49 10.51 -1.00
CA GLU A 95 10.04 10.47 -2.36
C GLU A 95 10.07 9.06 -2.99
N PHE A 96 9.81 8.00 -2.23
CA PHE A 96 9.79 6.61 -2.70
C PHE A 96 8.38 6.06 -2.93
N SER A 97 7.34 6.90 -2.78
CA SER A 97 5.93 6.44 -2.84
C SER A 97 5.47 6.05 -4.25
N ASP A 98 6.29 6.29 -5.27
CA ASP A 98 6.12 5.88 -6.67
C ASP A 98 6.95 4.65 -7.04
N LEU A 99 7.66 4.04 -6.08
CA LEU A 99 8.51 2.87 -6.30
C LEU A 99 7.88 1.61 -5.72
N SER A 100 8.03 0.49 -6.42
CA SER A 100 7.69 -0.82 -5.87
C SER A 100 8.70 -1.23 -4.79
N PRO A 101 8.34 -2.14 -3.86
CA PRO A 101 9.28 -2.68 -2.88
C PRO A 101 10.53 -3.30 -3.52
N GLU A 102 10.38 -3.98 -4.65
CA GLU A 102 11.46 -4.61 -5.41
C GLU A 102 12.39 -3.55 -6.02
N GLU A 103 11.84 -2.49 -6.59
CA GLU A 103 12.62 -1.39 -7.15
C GLU A 103 13.36 -0.61 -6.07
N PHE A 104 12.68 -0.32 -4.96
CA PHE A 104 13.30 0.32 -3.81
C PHE A 104 14.45 -0.53 -3.28
N SER A 105 14.22 -1.83 -3.11
CA SER A 105 15.26 -2.77 -2.68
C SER A 105 16.45 -2.80 -3.64
N HIS A 106 16.19 -2.91 -4.94
CA HIS A 106 17.25 -3.00 -5.94
C HIS A 106 18.10 -1.73 -6.03
N ARG A 107 17.48 -0.55 -5.89
CA ARG A 107 18.16 0.74 -6.07
C ARG A 107 18.78 1.30 -4.78
N TYR A 108 18.12 1.11 -3.65
CA TYR A 108 18.48 1.79 -2.40
C TYR A 108 18.97 0.84 -1.29
N LEU A 109 18.61 -0.45 -1.33
CA LEU A 109 19.11 -1.40 -0.33
C LEU A 109 20.41 -2.04 -0.82
N ARG A 110 21.47 -1.95 0.00
CA ARG A 110 22.71 -2.67 -0.26
C ARG A 110 22.42 -4.16 -0.13
N LYS A 111 22.64 -4.93 -1.20
CA LYS A 111 22.69 -6.40 -1.10
C LYS A 111 23.83 -6.74 -0.15
N HIS A 112 23.50 -7.18 1.06
CA HIS A 112 24.50 -7.69 1.98
C HIS A 112 25.01 -9.01 1.39
N HIS A 113 26.06 -8.94 0.57
CA HIS A 113 26.79 -10.14 0.18
C HIS A 113 27.37 -10.71 1.46
N HIS A 114 26.77 -11.79 1.96
CA HIS A 114 27.38 -12.63 2.97
C HIS A 114 28.58 -13.34 2.33
N GLU A 115 29.67 -12.61 2.09
CA GLU A 115 30.99 -13.21 2.08
C GLU A 115 31.35 -13.55 3.53
N HIS A 116 30.73 -14.59 4.08
CA HIS A 116 31.36 -15.36 5.14
C HIS A 116 32.52 -16.13 4.50
N LYS A 117 33.59 -15.42 4.13
CA LYS A 117 34.88 -16.06 3.91
C LYS A 117 35.24 -16.76 5.21
N GLN A 118 35.43 -18.06 5.11
CA GLN A 118 35.84 -18.95 6.19
C GLN A 118 37.28 -18.66 6.65
N HIS A 119 37.60 -17.42 7.01
CA HIS A 119 38.81 -17.08 7.76
C HIS A 119 38.49 -17.10 9.25
N ARG A 120 38.00 -18.23 9.76
CA ARG A 120 37.88 -18.50 11.20
C ARG A 120 38.78 -19.66 11.62
N HIS A 121 40.00 -19.63 11.15
CA HIS A 121 41.12 -20.35 11.75
C HIS A 121 42.36 -19.46 11.81
N GLU A 122 42.24 -18.24 12.33
CA GLU A 122 43.36 -17.50 12.95
C GLU A 122 42.87 -16.15 13.45
N ARG A 123 42.51 -16.10 14.72
CA ARG A 123 42.89 -15.04 15.68
C ARG A 123 42.25 -15.36 17.01
N ARG A 124 43.05 -16.06 17.81
CA ARG A 124 42.93 -16.11 19.27
C ARG A 124 43.00 -14.68 19.81
N ASN A 125 42.21 -14.42 20.84
CA ASN A 125 42.35 -13.36 21.84
C ASN A 125 42.12 -11.92 21.36
N ASP A 126 40.87 -11.47 21.35
CA ASP A 126 40.53 -10.05 21.59
C ASP A 126 39.11 -9.98 22.19
N HIS A 127 39.04 -10.05 23.51
CA HIS A 127 37.82 -9.95 24.29
C HIS A 127 37.65 -8.53 24.83
N HIS A 128 37.57 -7.51 23.95
CA HIS A 128 37.21 -6.16 24.42
C HIS A 128 36.69 -5.22 23.31
N SER A 129 35.40 -5.30 22.97
CA SER A 129 34.59 -4.14 22.54
C SER A 129 33.16 -4.55 22.18
N ILE A 130 32.29 -4.77 23.16
CA ILE A 130 30.83 -4.90 22.93
C ILE A 130 30.12 -3.53 23.14
N THR A 131 30.84 -2.45 23.42
CA THR A 131 30.24 -1.17 23.85
C THR A 131 30.20 -0.05 22.80
N ARG A 132 30.08 -0.35 21.51
CA ARG A 132 29.94 0.71 20.47
C ARG A 132 28.91 0.42 19.39
N ARG A 133 27.68 0.07 19.74
CA ARG A 133 26.54 0.14 18.81
C ARG A 133 25.25 0.57 19.51
N ALA A 134 25.18 1.84 19.91
CA ALA A 134 23.94 2.64 20.03
C ALA A 134 24.25 4.03 20.64
N ILE A 135 25.08 4.86 19.99
CA ILE A 135 25.13 6.30 20.32
C ILE A 135 25.32 7.06 19.01
N ASN A 136 24.22 7.30 18.31
CA ASN A 136 24.05 8.44 17.42
C ASN A 136 22.55 8.73 17.34
N PRO A 137 21.99 9.54 18.26
CA PRO A 137 20.64 10.03 18.14
C PRO A 137 20.66 11.25 17.23
N SER A 138 20.77 11.05 15.92
CA SER A 138 20.43 12.09 14.95
C SER A 138 19.03 11.85 14.43
N LEU A 139 18.05 11.85 15.35
CA LEU A 139 16.65 12.07 15.02
C LEU A 139 16.46 13.59 14.95
N PRO A 140 15.90 14.15 13.86
CA PRO A 140 15.66 15.58 13.77
C PRO A 140 14.70 16.04 14.88
N PRO A 141 14.88 17.24 15.45
CA PRO A 141 14.01 17.76 16.49
C PRO A 141 12.58 17.88 15.96
N LEU A 142 11.62 17.46 16.79
CA LEU A 142 10.20 17.74 16.59
C LEU A 142 10.04 19.26 16.47
N ILE A 143 9.41 19.72 15.40
CA ILE A 143 8.94 21.10 15.27
C ILE A 143 7.60 21.16 15.99
N ASP A 144 7.49 22.05 16.97
CA ASP A 144 6.24 22.38 17.68
C ASP A 144 5.21 23.03 16.74
#